data_AF-A0A7W8LQ89-F1
#
_entry.id   AF-A0A7W8LQ89-F1
#
_cell.length_a   1.000
_cell.length_b   1.000
_cell.length_c   1.000
_cell.angle_alpha   90.00
_cell.angle_beta   90.00
_cell.angle_gamma   90.00
#
_symmetry.space_group_name_H-M   'P 1'
#
loop_
_entity.id
_entity.type
_entity.pdbx_description
1 polymer ?
#
loop_
_entity_poly.entity_id
_entity_poly.type
_entity_poly.pdbx_seq_one_letter_code
_entity_poly.pdbx_strand_id
1 'polypeptide(L)' 'MTDFRPGQPLPADDRSTQERQLYHAQLKSGEWATMTREESTWQWRRLRGEDADGYGRGGWREMQKWLLE' A
#
# COMPACT_ATOMS: atom_id res chain seq x y z
N MET A 1 19.66 7.26 9.44
CA MET A 1 18.83 7.30 8.21
C MET A 1 17.39 7.22 8.66
N THR A 2 16.60 8.28 8.47
CA THR A 2 15.19 8.31 8.90
C THR A 2 14.41 7.31 8.06
N ASP A 3 13.85 6.29 8.69
CA ASP A 3 12.99 5.29 8.06
C ASP A 3 11.73 6.02 7.54
N PHE A 4 11.67 6.26 6.23
CA PHE A 4 10.61 7.03 5.60
C PHE A 4 9.35 6.18 5.51
N ARG A 5 8.44 6.35 6.49
CA ARG A 5 7.15 5.65 6.60
C ARG A 5 6.00 6.65 6.39
N PRO A 6 5.60 6.92 5.14
CA PRO A 6 4.50 7.85 4.87
C PRO A 6 3.16 7.31 5.37
N GLY A 7 2.37 8.15 6.04
CA GLY A 7 1.04 7.77 6.53
C GLY A 7 1.06 6.79 7.71
N GLN A 8 -0.01 6.00 7.86
CA GLN A 8 -0.17 5.00 8.93
C GLN A 8 0.20 3.58 8.46
N PRO A 9 0.62 2.67 9.35
CA PRO A 9 0.79 1.28 8.96
C PRO A 9 -0.55 0.70 8.48
N LEU A 10 -0.53 -0.06 7.38
CA LEU A 10 -1.72 -0.73 6.89
C LEU A 10 -2.23 -1.72 7.97
N PRO A 11 -3.50 -1.62 8.41
CA PRO A 11 -4.07 -2.59 9.33
C PRO A 11 -4.21 -3.97 8.69
N ALA A 12 -4.43 -5.00 9.50
CA ALA A 12 -4.64 -6.37 9.02
C ALA A 12 -6.02 -6.57 8.35
N ASP A 13 -6.98 -5.67 8.62
CA ASP A 13 -8.37 -5.78 8.21
C ASP A 13 -8.84 -4.52 7.46
N ASP A 14 -9.57 -4.71 6.36
CA ASP A 14 -10.15 -3.61 5.57
C ASP A 14 -11.10 -2.73 6.39
N ARG A 15 -11.81 -3.31 7.37
CA ARG A 15 -12.75 -2.56 8.22
C ARG A 15 -12.09 -1.53 9.13
N SER A 16 -10.80 -1.68 9.39
CA SER A 16 -10.01 -0.74 10.19
C SER A 16 -9.38 0.37 9.34
N THR A 17 -9.72 0.41 8.05
CA THR A 17 -9.21 1.41 7.10
C THR A 17 -10.20 2.54 6.91
N GLN A 18 -9.69 3.71 6.56
CA GLN A 18 -10.46 4.91 6.30
C GLN A 18 -10.24 5.36 4.86
N GLU A 19 -11.27 5.92 4.24
CA GLU A 19 -11.14 6.54 2.93
C GLU A 19 -10.23 7.77 3.01
N ARG A 20 -9.50 8.04 1.93
CA ARG A 20 -8.56 9.15 1.78
C ARG A 20 -7.43 9.16 2.83
N GLN A 21 -7.25 8.08 3.57
CA GLN A 21 -6.13 7.88 4.47
C GLN A 21 -4.98 7.20 3.71
N LEU A 22 -3.79 7.78 3.84
CA LEU A 22 -2.55 7.18 3.33
C LEU A 22 -2.04 6.14 4.33
N TYR A 23 -1.79 4.95 3.82
CA TYR A 23 -1.20 3.82 4.52
C TYR A 23 0.16 3.45 3.93
N HIS A 24 0.97 2.74 4.71
CA HIS A 24 2.20 2.09 4.24
C HIS A 24 2.28 0.63 4.69
N ALA A 25 2.90 -0.19 3.87
CA ALA A 25 3.23 -1.58 4.18
C ALA A 25 4.54 -1.95 3.48
N GLN A 26 5.20 -3.00 3.99
CA GLN A 26 6.36 -3.58 3.35
C GLN A 26 5.90 -4.73 2.45
N LEU A 27 6.37 -4.78 1.22
CA LEU A 27 6.23 -5.96 0.36
C LEU A 27 7.08 -7.10 0.92
N LYS A 28 6.76 -8.33 0.52
CA LYS A 28 7.56 -9.52 0.84
C LYS A 28 9.02 -9.40 0.40
N SER A 29 9.29 -8.71 -0.71
CA SER A 29 10.64 -8.42 -1.22
C SER A 29 11.43 -7.42 -0.34
N GLY A 30 10.81 -6.82 0.68
CA GLY A 30 11.43 -5.88 1.61
C GLY A 30 11.33 -4.42 1.19
N GLU A 31 10.81 -4.14 -0.01
CA GLU A 31 10.51 -2.79 -0.48
C GLU A 31 9.28 -2.20 0.23
N TRP A 32 9.23 -0.88 0.37
CA TRP A 32 8.08 -0.20 0.96
C TRP A 32 7.07 0.20 -0.11
N ALA A 33 5.80 0.20 0.27
CA ALA A 33 4.68 0.69 -0.53
C ALA A 33 3.80 1.64 0.28
N THR A 34 3.08 2.48 -0.44
CA THR A 34 1.96 3.25 0.08
C THR A 34 0.66 2.84 -0.56
N MET A 35 -0.43 2.92 0.20
CA MET A 35 -1.76 2.63 -0.29
C MET A 35 -2.77 3.66 0.21
N THR A 36 -3.74 3.99 -0.63
CA THR A 36 -4.84 4.89 -0.30
C THR A 36 -6.13 4.24 -0.74
N ARG A 37 -7.16 4.34 0.10
CA ARG A 37 -8.52 3.92 -0.23
C ARG A 37 -9.31 5.11 -0.75
N GLU A 38 -9.79 5.05 -1.98
CA GLU A 38 -10.64 6.07 -2.59
C GLU A 38 -11.87 5.42 -3.21
N GLU A 39 -13.07 5.86 -2.81
CA GLU A 39 -14.35 5.40 -3.34
C GLU A 39 -14.46 3.86 -3.30
N SER A 40 -14.17 3.29 -2.12
CA SER A 40 -14.08 1.83 -1.91
C SER A 40 -13.07 1.07 -2.78
N THR A 41 -12.21 1.76 -3.51
CA THR A 41 -11.12 1.15 -4.28
C THR A 41 -9.78 1.44 -3.63
N TRP A 42 -8.91 0.44 -3.57
CA TRP A 42 -7.53 0.61 -3.14
C TRP A 42 -6.66 1.00 -4.31
N GLN A 43 -5.80 1.97 -4.09
CA GLN A 43 -4.68 2.31 -4.96
C GLN A 43 -3.41 2.09 -4.16
N TRP A 44 -2.40 1.45 -4.75
CA TRP A 44 -1.13 1.21 -4.11
C TRP A 44 0.02 1.52 -5.04
N ARG A 45 1.14 1.93 -4.46
CA ARG A 45 2.37 2.24 -5.18
C ARG A 45 3.60 1.84 -4.38
N ARG A 46 4.63 1.33 -5.04
CA ARG A 46 5.95 1.11 -4.46
C ARG A 46 6.68 2.46 -4.26
N LEU A 47 7.44 2.59 -3.16
CA LEU A 47 8.18 3.81 -2.80
C LEU A 47 9.62 3.84 -3.32
N ARG A 48 10.21 2.68 -3.59
CA ARG A 48 11.55 2.55 -4.18
C ARG A 48 11.48 1.64 -5.39
N GLY A 49 11.65 2.24 -6.55
CA GLY A 49 11.86 1.58 -7.82
C GLY A 49 11.99 2.68 -8.85
N GLU A 50 13.10 2.70 -9.59
CA GLU A 50 13.24 3.51 -10.81
C GLU A 50 12.27 3.06 -11.92
N ASP A 51 11.48 2.03 -11.62
CA ASP A 51 10.55 1.33 -12.50
C ASP A 51 9.11 1.80 -12.29
N ALA A 52 8.44 2.12 -13.40
CA ALA A 52 7.07 2.62 -13.42
C ALA A 52 6.02 1.54 -13.05
N ASP A 53 6.41 0.27 -12.99
CA ASP A 53 5.56 -0.90 -12.74
C ASP A 53 5.09 -1.08 -11.28
N GLY A 54 5.43 -0.14 -10.39
CA GLY A 54 5.10 -0.22 -8.98
C GLY A 54 3.67 0.18 -8.59
N TYR A 55 2.78 0.55 -9.52
CA TYR A 55 1.42 1.05 -9.24
C TYR A 55 0.34 0.00 -9.53
N GLY A 56 -0.66 -0.09 -8.66
CA GLY A 56 -1.83 -0.93 -8.86
C GLY A 56 -3.10 -0.34 -8.24
N ARG A 57 -4.25 -0.83 -8.72
CA ARG A 57 -5.57 -0.45 -8.23
C ARG A 57 -6.49 -1.68 -8.19
N GLY A 58 -7.33 -1.78 -7.17
CA GLY A 58 -8.26 -2.90 -7.03
C GLY A 58 -8.92 -2.97 -5.65
N GLY A 59 -9.44 -4.14 -5.28
CA GLY A 59 -9.98 -4.39 -3.96
C GLY A 59 -8.91 -4.71 -2.91
N TRP A 60 -9.31 -4.76 -1.64
CA TRP A 60 -8.45 -5.14 -0.52
C TRP A 60 -7.69 -6.44 -0.77
N ARG A 61 -8.37 -7.47 -1.29
CA ARG A 61 -7.77 -8.80 -1.53
C ARG A 61 -6.70 -8.76 -2.63
N GLU A 62 -6.84 -7.90 -3.63
CA GLU A 62 -5.86 -7.76 -4.72
C GLU A 62 -4.62 -7.02 -4.22
N MET A 63 -4.82 -5.94 -3.47
CA MET A 63 -3.73 -5.22 -2.78
C MET A 63 -2.97 -6.15 -1.83
N GLN A 64 -3.67 -6.95 -1.01
CA GLN A 64 -3.05 -7.92 -0.11
C GLN A 64 -2.24 -8.98 -0.86
N LYS A 65 -2.74 -9.48 -2.00
CA LYS A 65 -1.96 -10.40 -2.86
C LYS A 65 -0.68 -9.73 -3.33
N TRP A 66 -0.77 -8.50 -3.84
CA TRP A 66 0.38 -7.75 -4.32
C TRP A 66 1.45 -7.49 -3.23
N LEU A 67 1.04 -7.27 -1.98
CA LEU A 67 1.99 -7.16 -0.86
C LEU A 67 2.76 -8.47 -0.58
N LEU A 68 2.16 -9.61 -0.92
CA LEU A 68 2.70 -10.95 -0.69
C LEU A 68 3.51 -11.49 -1.88
N GLU A 69 3.49 -10.78 -3.02
CA GLU A 69 4.36 -11.04 -4.18
C GLU A 69 5.81 -10.62 -3.87
#